data_AF-A0A2P5FPS4-F1
#
_entry.id   AF-A0A2P5FPS4-F1
#
_cell.length_a   1.000
_cell.length_b   1.000
_cell.length_c   1.000
_cell.angle_alpha   90.00
_cell.angle_beta   90.00
_cell.angle_gamma   90.00
#
_symmetry.space_group_name_H-M   'P 1'
#
loop_
_entity.id
_entity.type
_entity.pdbx_description
1 polymer ?
#
loop_
_entity_poly.entity_id
_entity_poly.type
_entity_poly.pdbx_seq_one_letter_code
_entity_poly.pdbx_strand_id
1 'polypeptide(L)'
;MSFQLPYHDITLEAAWPQLFIDHKGQYWDVPESISLDLLSLVSESGLRYRLGLHKNSGHPLAVNATGADVPTGLLPGLCAKAAFSYEKSRDFWRKRQAVEDIIEKTERGLFWRPSYDERLNEPHSAISGIIGGTCAAWFGGKESPVATESKEFGGISISTNKRSPLSADLFGSVCYTLQHGNFRKYYGDLTRVDARLDISSASAFAKRVLNGFKSSSSNVAEDPNSHPRLNLIFQQQVAGPIVFRLDSRILLDSSTGKRGPHVEDFIYSITYSFRLLQSGKAVFWYSPKRKEGMVELRLFEF
;
A
#
# COMPACT_ATOMS: atom_id res chain seq x y z
N MET A 1 22.57 -18.02 -23.00
CA MET A 1 23.03 -17.65 -21.64
C MET A 1 21.88 -16.95 -20.94
N SER A 2 21.21 -17.63 -20.02
CA SER A 2 20.19 -17.02 -19.16
C SER A 2 20.88 -16.50 -17.89
N PHE A 3 20.95 -15.19 -17.71
CA PHE A 3 21.35 -14.61 -16.44
C PHE A 3 20.22 -14.84 -15.43
N GLN A 4 20.37 -15.84 -14.55
CA GLN A 4 19.50 -15.99 -13.39
C GLN A 4 20.09 -15.16 -12.25
N LEU A 5 19.34 -14.17 -11.76
CA LEU A 5 19.66 -13.47 -10.52
C LEU A 5 18.87 -14.16 -9.40
N PRO A 6 19.48 -15.05 -8.61
CA PRO A 6 18.75 -15.91 -7.66
C PRO A 6 18.14 -15.14 -6.47
N TYR A 7 18.54 -13.88 -6.27
CA TYR A 7 18.11 -13.04 -5.14
C TYR A 7 17.44 -11.74 -5.57
N HIS A 8 17.13 -11.60 -6.87
CA HIS A 8 16.56 -10.37 -7.41
C HIS A 8 15.50 -10.64 -8.46
N ASP A 9 14.40 -9.91 -8.35
CA ASP A 9 13.39 -9.86 -9.38
C ASP A 9 13.60 -8.61 -10.22
N ILE A 10 13.57 -8.80 -11.55
CA ILE A 10 13.57 -7.71 -12.52
C ILE A 10 12.18 -7.63 -13.12
N THR A 11 11.56 -6.46 -13.04
CA THR A 11 10.26 -6.18 -13.64
C THR A 11 10.42 -5.08 -14.67
N LEU A 12 9.99 -5.35 -15.91
CA LEU A 12 9.87 -4.35 -16.96
C LEU A 12 8.38 -4.18 -17.25
N GLU A 13 7.87 -2.97 -17.01
CA GLU A 13 6.50 -2.60 -17.31
C GLU A 13 6.51 -1.51 -18.39
N ALA A 14 5.68 -1.67 -19.41
CA ALA A 14 5.48 -0.68 -20.46
C ALA A 14 4.00 -0.59 -20.77
N ALA A 15 3.47 0.62 -20.83
CA ALA A 15 2.05 0.84 -21.03
C ALA A 15 1.75 2.09 -21.88
N TRP A 16 0.74 1.94 -22.73
CA TRP A 16 0.27 2.91 -23.71
C TRP A 16 -1.23 2.71 -24.00
N PRO A 17 -2.13 3.54 -23.45
CA PRO A 17 -1.92 4.50 -22.36
C PRO A 17 -2.01 3.83 -20.98
N GLN A 18 -1.49 4.49 -19.93
CA GLN A 18 -1.50 3.98 -18.55
C GLN A 18 -2.37 4.87 -17.65
N LEU A 19 -3.33 4.25 -16.96
CA LEU A 19 -4.18 4.93 -15.99
C LEU A 19 -3.52 4.93 -14.60
N PHE A 20 -3.33 6.11 -14.03
CA PHE A 20 -2.80 6.32 -12.68
C PHE A 20 -3.87 6.86 -11.74
N ILE A 21 -3.81 6.43 -10.47
CA ILE A 21 -4.68 6.93 -9.40
C ILE A 21 -3.84 7.76 -8.45
N ASP A 22 -4.21 9.01 -8.25
CA ASP A 22 -3.55 9.91 -7.30
C ASP A 22 -4.00 9.63 -5.86
N HIS A 23 -3.25 10.14 -4.87
CA HIS A 23 -3.58 10.03 -3.44
C HIS A 23 -4.96 10.61 -3.08
N LYS A 24 -5.51 11.49 -3.92
CA LYS A 24 -6.88 12.03 -3.79
C LYS A 24 -7.96 11.15 -4.45
N GLY A 25 -7.59 9.99 -5.01
CA GLY A 25 -8.50 9.12 -5.76
C GLY A 25 -8.86 9.65 -7.15
N GLN A 26 -8.07 10.58 -7.69
CA GLN A 26 -8.27 11.15 -9.03
C GLN A 26 -7.54 10.31 -10.08
N TYR A 27 -8.19 10.09 -11.21
CA TYR A 27 -7.65 9.33 -12.32
C TYR A 27 -6.91 10.23 -13.32
N TRP A 28 -5.70 9.82 -13.67
CA TRP A 28 -4.81 10.49 -14.60
C TRP A 28 -4.42 9.53 -15.71
N ASP A 29 -4.62 9.95 -16.95
CA ASP A 29 -4.21 9.19 -18.12
C ASP A 29 -2.82 9.65 -18.57
N VAL A 30 -1.88 8.71 -18.65
CA VAL A 30 -0.49 8.97 -19.07
C VAL A 30 -0.27 8.33 -20.44
N PRO A 31 0.10 9.11 -21.47
CA PRO A 31 0.24 8.60 -22.83
C PRO A 31 1.27 7.47 -22.98
N GLU A 32 2.42 7.59 -22.32
CA GLU A 32 3.52 6.61 -22.34
C GLU A 32 4.11 6.46 -20.93
N SER A 33 4.18 5.24 -20.43
CA SER A 33 4.89 4.90 -19.20
C SER A 33 5.73 3.65 -19.40
N ILE A 34 7.04 3.76 -19.20
CA ILE A 34 7.98 2.64 -19.16
C ILE A 34 8.69 2.64 -17.81
N SER A 35 8.72 1.50 -17.12
CA SER A 35 9.48 1.33 -15.89
C SER A 35 10.27 0.03 -15.87
N LEU A 36 11.52 0.13 -15.43
CA LEU A 36 12.41 -1.00 -15.17
C LEU A 36 12.76 -0.98 -13.70
N ASP A 37 12.33 -2.00 -12.96
CA ASP A 37 12.56 -2.14 -11.53
C ASP A 37 13.38 -3.39 -11.22
N LEU A 38 14.34 -3.25 -10.31
CA LEU A 38 15.12 -4.31 -9.69
C LEU A 38 14.76 -4.35 -8.21
N LEU A 39 14.20 -5.47 -7.77
CA LEU A 39 13.77 -5.71 -6.40
C LEU A 39 14.63 -6.81 -5.77
N SER A 40 15.09 -6.61 -4.53
CA SER A 40 15.66 -7.71 -3.74
C SER A 40 14.55 -8.69 -3.31
N LEU A 41 14.76 -9.99 -3.51
CA LEU A 41 13.79 -11.03 -3.11
C LEU A 41 13.49 -11.02 -1.60
N VAL A 42 12.30 -11.48 -1.26
CA VAL A 42 11.69 -11.36 0.08
C VAL A 42 12.43 -12.21 1.11
N SER A 43 13.07 -11.54 2.09
CA SER A 43 13.43 -12.16 3.36
C SER A 43 12.32 -11.89 4.39
N GLU A 44 11.98 -12.89 5.21
CA GLU A 44 10.98 -12.78 6.29
C GLU A 44 11.31 -11.65 7.29
N SER A 45 12.59 -11.37 7.50
CA SER A 45 13.06 -10.20 8.23
C SER A 45 14.43 -9.78 7.70
N GLY A 46 14.63 -8.50 7.43
CA GLY A 46 15.90 -8.02 6.91
C GLY A 46 15.81 -6.78 6.03
N LEU A 47 16.94 -6.50 5.36
CA LEU A 47 17.07 -5.41 4.42
C LEU A 47 16.42 -5.78 3.09
N ARG A 48 15.56 -4.90 2.58
CA ARG A 48 15.03 -4.92 1.23
C ARG A 48 15.42 -3.64 0.52
N TYR A 49 15.63 -3.72 -0.77
CA TYR A 49 15.83 -2.56 -1.62
C TYR A 49 15.17 -2.73 -2.98
N ARG A 50 14.83 -1.59 -3.58
CA ARG A 50 14.29 -1.48 -4.93
C ARG A 50 15.04 -0.38 -5.64
N LEU A 51 15.53 -0.67 -6.83
CA LEU A 51 16.15 0.31 -7.73
C LEU A 51 15.34 0.33 -9.01
N GLY A 52 14.86 1.51 -9.42
CA GLY A 52 13.95 1.65 -10.54
C GLY A 52 14.36 2.78 -11.48
N LEU A 53 14.20 2.56 -12.78
CA LEU A 53 14.22 3.61 -13.80
C LEU A 53 12.81 3.77 -14.36
N HIS A 54 12.26 4.97 -14.30
CA HIS A 54 10.93 5.27 -14.84
C HIS A 54 11.06 6.35 -15.91
N LYS A 55 10.44 6.13 -17.06
CA LYS A 55 10.32 7.11 -18.13
C LYS A 55 8.84 7.33 -18.43
N ASN A 56 8.42 8.57 -18.30
CA ASN A 56 7.09 8.98 -18.72
C ASN A 56 7.22 9.94 -19.90
N SER A 57 6.38 9.79 -20.92
CA SER A 57 6.27 10.75 -22.03
C SER A 57 4.85 11.27 -22.18
N GLY A 58 4.74 12.48 -22.72
CA GLY A 58 3.46 13.16 -22.91
C GLY A 58 2.98 13.94 -21.68
N HIS A 59 1.94 14.74 -21.86
CA HIS A 59 1.30 15.47 -20.78
C HIS A 59 0.15 14.63 -20.21
N PRO A 60 0.14 14.37 -18.89
CA PRO A 60 -0.94 13.61 -18.28
C PRO A 60 -2.26 14.37 -18.34
N LEU A 61 -3.33 13.66 -18.71
CA LEU A 61 -4.67 14.20 -18.82
C LEU A 61 -5.51 13.77 -17.61
N ALA A 62 -6.18 14.72 -16.98
CA ALA A 62 -7.12 14.41 -15.91
C ALA A 62 -8.39 13.80 -16.51
N VAL A 63 -8.76 12.59 -16.10
CA VAL A 63 -10.02 11.96 -16.54
C VAL A 63 -11.20 12.52 -15.75
N ASN A 64 -11.01 12.75 -14.45
CA ASN A 64 -12.08 13.16 -13.51
C ASN A 64 -11.72 14.39 -12.63
N ALA A 65 -10.60 15.07 -12.86
CA ALA A 65 -10.15 16.16 -11.97
C ALA A 65 -10.60 17.55 -12.44
N THR A 66 -11.41 18.24 -11.63
CA THR A 66 -11.68 19.67 -11.78
C THR A 66 -10.52 20.49 -11.20
N GLY A 67 -9.63 20.98 -12.05
CA GLY A 67 -8.65 22.03 -11.71
C GLY A 67 -7.54 21.65 -10.74
N ALA A 68 -7.23 20.36 -10.59
CA ALA A 68 -6.10 19.92 -9.75
C ALA A 68 -4.78 19.98 -10.53
N ASP A 69 -3.73 20.48 -9.86
CA ASP A 69 -2.37 20.43 -10.39
C ASP A 69 -1.93 18.97 -10.63
N VAL A 70 -1.27 18.75 -11.77
CA VAL A 70 -0.70 17.44 -12.13
C VAL A 70 0.29 16.99 -11.05
N PRO A 71 0.17 15.75 -10.53
CA PRO A 71 1.15 15.18 -9.62
C PRO A 71 2.55 15.25 -10.24
N THR A 72 3.51 15.83 -9.51
CA THR A 72 4.87 16.04 -10.03
C THR A 72 5.49 14.74 -10.53
N GLY A 73 5.16 13.59 -9.93
CA GLY A 73 5.58 12.25 -10.33
C GLY A 73 5.19 11.83 -11.75
N LEU A 74 4.08 12.36 -12.29
CA LEU A 74 3.54 12.00 -13.61
C LEU A 74 4.06 12.90 -14.74
N LEU A 75 4.79 13.97 -14.40
CA LEU A 75 5.39 14.86 -15.40
C LEU A 75 6.38 14.10 -16.29
N PRO A 76 6.45 14.45 -17.58
CA PRO A 76 7.33 13.78 -18.54
C PRO A 76 8.81 13.91 -18.14
N GLY A 77 9.58 12.88 -18.42
CA GLY A 77 11.01 12.82 -18.10
C GLY A 77 11.47 11.44 -17.67
N LEU A 78 12.78 11.32 -17.45
CA LEU A 78 13.42 10.12 -16.93
C LEU A 78 13.66 10.27 -15.41
N CYS A 79 13.43 9.21 -14.67
CA CYS A 79 13.61 9.14 -13.23
C CYS A 79 14.43 7.94 -12.84
N ALA A 80 15.42 8.13 -11.99
CA ALA A 80 15.97 7.07 -11.18
C ALA A 80 15.36 7.13 -9.79
N LYS A 81 14.80 6.03 -9.32
CA LYS A 81 14.30 5.87 -7.96
C LYS A 81 15.08 4.77 -7.26
N ALA A 82 15.38 4.98 -5.99
CA ALA A 82 15.86 3.93 -5.13
C ALA A 82 15.09 3.97 -3.81
N ALA A 83 14.81 2.80 -3.27
CA ALA A 83 14.19 2.64 -1.97
C ALA A 83 14.91 1.53 -1.21
N PHE A 84 15.04 1.69 0.09
CA PHE A 84 15.51 0.65 0.99
C PHE A 84 14.61 0.59 2.21
N SER A 85 14.45 -0.57 2.79
CA SER A 85 13.69 -0.77 4.02
C SER A 85 14.28 -1.91 4.84
N TYR A 86 14.27 -1.77 6.15
CA TYR A 86 14.60 -2.83 7.08
C TYR A 86 13.34 -3.23 7.84
N GLU A 87 12.95 -4.49 7.72
CA GLU A 87 11.81 -5.07 8.43
C GLU A 87 12.30 -5.98 9.56
N LYS A 88 11.71 -5.81 10.75
CA LYS A 88 11.92 -6.69 11.89
C LYS A 88 10.57 -7.06 12.49
N SER A 89 10.33 -8.36 12.65
CA SER A 89 9.18 -8.90 13.35
C SER A 89 9.63 -9.66 14.60
N ARG A 90 8.78 -9.65 15.63
CA ARG A 90 8.94 -10.44 16.84
C ARG A 90 7.60 -11.01 17.25
N ASP A 91 7.55 -12.33 17.33
CA ASP A 91 6.38 -13.05 17.82
C ASP A 91 6.44 -13.08 19.36
N PHE A 92 5.39 -12.59 20.02
CA PHE A 92 5.20 -12.78 21.46
C PHE A 92 4.73 -14.20 21.76
N TRP A 93 3.88 -14.72 20.88
CA TRP A 93 3.32 -16.05 20.97
C TRP A 93 2.96 -16.54 19.57
N ARG A 94 3.26 -17.80 19.28
CA ARG A 94 2.86 -18.46 18.03
C ARG A 94 2.72 -19.95 18.30
N LYS A 95 1.57 -20.52 17.95
CA LYS A 95 1.37 -21.96 18.02
C LYS A 95 1.51 -22.55 16.62
N ARG A 96 2.66 -23.16 16.34
CA ARG A 96 2.87 -23.94 15.11
C ARG A 96 1.99 -25.19 15.15
N GLN A 97 1.33 -25.48 14.04
CA GLN A 97 0.48 -26.66 13.94
C GLN A 97 1.35 -27.90 13.71
N ALA A 98 1.22 -28.91 14.55
CA ALA A 98 1.85 -30.21 14.32
C ALA A 98 1.00 -31.03 13.33
N VAL A 99 1.63 -31.94 12.56
CA VAL A 99 0.92 -32.84 11.63
C VAL A 99 -0.15 -33.67 12.34
N GLU A 100 0.10 -34.03 13.61
CA GLU A 100 -0.80 -34.78 14.48
C GLU A 100 -2.07 -34.00 14.83
N ASP A 101 -1.98 -32.67 14.95
CA ASP A 101 -3.14 -31.81 15.25
C ASP A 101 -4.14 -31.78 14.10
N ILE A 102 -3.69 -32.07 12.87
CA ILE A 102 -4.53 -32.07 11.65
C ILE A 102 -5.45 -33.30 11.64
N ILE A 103 -5.06 -34.37 12.32
CA ILE A 103 -5.76 -35.66 12.34
C ILE A 103 -6.64 -35.73 13.58
N GLU A 104 -7.95 -35.64 13.40
CA GLU A 104 -8.94 -35.70 14.47
C GLU A 104 -9.40 -37.15 14.69
N LYS A 105 -9.12 -37.72 15.87
CA LYS A 105 -9.64 -39.04 16.26
C LYS A 105 -11.11 -38.90 16.68
N THR A 106 -12.01 -39.38 15.84
CA THR A 106 -13.44 -39.48 16.16
C THR A 106 -13.79 -40.95 16.44
N GLU A 107 -14.91 -41.23 17.11
CA GLU A 107 -15.43 -42.59 17.34
C GLU A 107 -15.59 -43.43 16.05
N ARG A 108 -15.63 -42.78 14.88
CA ARG A 108 -15.74 -43.39 13.54
C ARG A 108 -14.39 -43.55 12.80
N GLY A 109 -13.26 -43.18 13.41
CA GLY A 109 -11.93 -43.28 12.82
C GLY A 109 -11.13 -41.97 12.83
N LEU A 110 -10.01 -41.96 12.10
CA LEU A 110 -9.10 -40.81 11.95
C LEU A 110 -9.61 -39.92 10.79
N PHE A 111 -9.98 -38.68 11.08
CA PHE A 111 -10.38 -37.70 10.07
C PHE A 111 -9.30 -36.66 9.84
N TRP A 112 -8.88 -36.51 8.59
CA TRP A 112 -7.97 -35.42 8.20
C TRP A 112 -8.78 -34.12 8.02
N ARG A 113 -8.45 -33.10 8.82
CA ARG A 113 -9.21 -31.84 8.87
C ARG A 113 -8.23 -30.65 8.94
N PRO A 114 -7.64 -30.20 7.82
CA PRO A 114 -6.74 -29.05 7.78
C PRO A 114 -7.50 -27.74 8.03
N SER A 115 -6.81 -26.63 8.26
CA SER A 115 -7.47 -25.31 8.23
C SER A 115 -8.14 -25.06 6.88
N TYR A 116 -9.14 -24.18 6.84
CA TYR A 116 -9.75 -23.75 5.58
C TYR A 116 -8.80 -22.94 4.70
N ASP A 117 -7.81 -22.29 5.32
CA ASP A 117 -6.71 -21.57 4.68
C ASP A 117 -5.41 -21.91 5.43
N GLU A 118 -4.41 -22.44 4.73
CA GLU A 118 -3.10 -22.78 5.31
C GLU A 118 -2.37 -21.56 5.89
N ARG A 119 -2.60 -20.34 5.36
CA ARG A 119 -1.95 -19.12 5.90
C ARG A 119 -2.52 -18.67 7.25
N LEU A 120 -3.65 -19.23 7.65
CA LEU A 120 -4.37 -18.90 8.89
C LEU A 120 -4.36 -20.07 9.89
N ASN A 121 -3.53 -21.09 9.65
CA ASN A 121 -3.41 -22.27 10.52
C ASN A 121 -2.69 -21.99 11.85
N GLU A 122 -1.88 -20.94 11.90
CA GLU A 122 -1.02 -20.62 13.04
C GLU A 122 -1.53 -19.39 13.78
N PRO A 123 -2.23 -19.57 14.92
CA PRO A 123 -2.59 -18.45 15.76
C PRO A 123 -1.33 -17.86 16.39
N HIS A 124 -1.23 -16.54 16.35
CA HIS A 124 -0.05 -15.81 16.78
C HIS A 124 -0.39 -14.40 17.25
N SER A 125 0.52 -13.85 18.05
CA SER A 125 0.56 -12.45 18.44
C SER A 125 1.95 -11.95 18.10
N ALA A 126 2.07 -11.00 17.17
CA ALA A 126 3.35 -10.48 16.71
C ALA A 126 3.35 -8.96 16.65
N ILE A 127 4.53 -8.38 16.84
CA ILE A 127 4.81 -6.98 16.53
C ILE A 127 5.84 -6.94 15.42
N SER A 128 5.58 -6.15 14.39
CA SER A 128 6.54 -5.88 13.32
C SER A 128 6.74 -4.39 13.11
N GLY A 129 7.96 -4.04 12.70
CA GLY A 129 8.36 -2.68 12.41
C GLY A 129 9.13 -2.65 11.11
N ILE A 130 8.87 -1.61 10.31
CA ILE A 130 9.58 -1.32 9.08
C ILE A 130 10.10 0.11 9.17
N ILE A 131 11.36 0.32 8.82
CA ILE A 131 11.94 1.65 8.65
C ILE A 131 12.66 1.66 7.31
N GLY A 132 12.47 2.70 6.51
CA GLY A 132 13.06 2.78 5.19
C GLY A 132 13.27 4.19 4.71
N GLY A 133 13.95 4.28 3.57
CA GLY A 133 14.21 5.52 2.87
C GLY A 133 13.91 5.38 1.39
N THR A 134 13.52 6.49 0.78
CA THR A 134 13.37 6.63 -0.66
C THR A 134 14.22 7.78 -1.15
N CYS A 135 14.80 7.64 -2.33
CA CYS A 135 15.38 8.74 -3.07
C CYS A 135 14.97 8.66 -4.54
N ALA A 136 14.78 9.82 -5.15
CA ALA A 136 14.50 9.93 -6.56
C ALA A 136 15.33 11.06 -7.16
N ALA A 137 15.86 10.81 -8.35
CA ALA A 137 16.59 11.76 -9.17
C ALA A 137 15.91 11.86 -10.53
N TRP A 138 15.66 13.08 -10.99
CA TRP A 138 14.97 13.35 -12.24
C TRP A 138 15.97 13.89 -13.27
N PHE A 139 15.97 13.27 -14.44
CA PHE A 139 16.85 13.57 -15.56
C PHE A 139 16.00 13.96 -16.76
N GLY A 140 16.15 15.20 -17.23
CA GLY A 140 15.33 15.75 -18.32
C GLY A 140 13.91 16.14 -17.87
N GLY A 141 13.28 17.09 -18.57
CA GLY A 141 11.98 17.66 -18.21
C GLY A 141 12.05 19.09 -17.67
N LYS A 142 13.07 19.86 -18.07
CA LYS A 142 13.24 21.27 -17.65
C LYS A 142 12.60 22.29 -18.61
N GLU A 143 11.97 21.84 -19.69
CA GLU A 143 11.48 22.73 -20.75
C GLU A 143 10.06 22.35 -21.15
N SER A 144 9.12 23.25 -20.91
CA SER A 144 7.99 23.42 -21.80
C SER A 144 8.51 24.14 -23.06
N PRO A 145 8.55 23.52 -24.26
CA PRO A 145 8.78 24.27 -25.48
C PRO A 145 7.44 24.84 -25.94
N VAL A 146 6.94 25.87 -25.24
CA VAL A 146 6.01 26.85 -25.82
C VAL A 146 6.41 28.23 -25.31
N ALA A 147 7.65 28.62 -25.64
CA ALA A 147 7.99 30.03 -25.82
C ALA A 147 8.05 30.27 -27.33
N THR A 148 6.89 30.26 -27.98
CA THR A 148 6.77 30.85 -29.32
C THR A 148 5.37 31.47 -29.43
N GLU A 149 5.37 32.78 -29.19
CA GLU A 149 4.49 33.79 -29.78
C GLU A 149 2.99 33.49 -29.83
N SER A 150 2.26 33.97 -28.81
CA SER A 150 1.06 34.76 -29.06
C SER A 150 0.88 35.77 -27.92
N LYS A 151 1.15 37.04 -28.25
CA LYS A 151 0.53 38.15 -27.53
C LYS A 151 -0.99 38.03 -27.71
N GLU A 152 -1.69 38.42 -26.66
CA GLU A 152 -3.10 38.77 -26.58
C GLU A 152 -4.05 37.76 -25.93
N PHE A 153 -4.64 38.27 -24.85
CA PHE A 153 -5.86 37.86 -24.15
C PHE A 153 -5.74 36.91 -22.96
N GLY A 154 -6.33 37.37 -21.85
CA GLY A 154 -6.10 36.90 -20.48
C GLY A 154 -6.29 35.39 -20.29
N GLY A 155 -5.33 34.78 -19.60
CA GLY A 155 -5.32 33.36 -19.30
C GLY A 155 -4.73 33.11 -17.92
N ILE A 156 -5.45 32.30 -17.15
CA ILE A 156 -5.09 31.81 -15.81
C ILE A 156 -3.67 31.23 -15.85
N SER A 157 -2.77 31.79 -15.04
CA SER A 157 -1.44 31.23 -14.84
C SER A 157 -1.57 29.87 -14.14
N ILE A 158 -1.51 28.78 -14.90
CA ILE A 158 -1.32 27.44 -14.33
C ILE A 158 0.07 27.43 -13.68
N SER A 159 0.10 27.28 -12.35
CA SER A 159 1.31 27.23 -11.55
C SER A 159 2.23 26.14 -12.10
N THR A 160 3.36 26.55 -12.66
CA THR A 160 4.44 25.65 -13.08
C THR A 160 5.10 25.09 -11.83
N ASN A 161 4.58 23.96 -11.34
CA ASN A 161 5.18 23.23 -10.22
C ASN A 161 6.60 22.79 -10.60
N LYS A 162 7.59 23.54 -10.13
CA LYS A 162 9.01 23.29 -10.37
C LYS A 162 9.42 22.00 -9.67
N ARG A 163 9.58 20.92 -10.44
CA ARG A 163 10.06 19.62 -9.95
C ARG A 163 11.48 19.77 -9.39
N SER A 164 11.72 19.31 -8.17
CA SER A 164 13.10 19.26 -7.65
C SER A 164 13.89 18.18 -8.40
N PRO A 165 15.15 18.43 -8.77
CA PRO A 165 15.96 17.45 -9.51
C PRO A 165 16.31 16.22 -8.67
N LEU A 166 16.31 16.37 -7.34
CA LEU A 166 16.52 15.31 -6.37
C LEU A 166 15.50 15.42 -5.24
N SER A 167 15.03 14.28 -4.75
CA SER A 167 14.18 14.17 -3.57
C SER A 167 14.62 12.97 -2.74
N ALA A 168 14.65 13.11 -1.43
CA ALA A 168 14.93 12.02 -0.50
C ALA A 168 14.02 12.14 0.72
N ASP A 169 13.52 11.01 1.21
CA ASP A 169 12.64 10.97 2.36
C ASP A 169 12.75 9.63 3.11
N LEU A 170 12.33 9.63 4.37
CA LEU A 170 12.27 8.43 5.19
C LEU A 170 10.81 8.08 5.49
N PHE A 171 10.52 6.80 5.59
CA PHE A 171 9.22 6.28 5.98
C PHE A 171 9.38 5.22 7.05
N GLY A 172 8.32 4.99 7.82
CA GLY A 172 8.32 3.96 8.83
C GLY A 172 6.92 3.47 9.13
N SER A 173 6.82 2.23 9.58
CA SER A 173 5.55 1.65 10.00
C SER A 173 5.74 0.69 11.16
N VAL A 174 4.78 0.67 12.07
CA VAL A 174 4.70 -0.32 13.16
C VAL A 174 3.37 -1.04 13.03
N CYS A 175 3.38 -2.36 13.06
CA CYS A 175 2.21 -3.22 12.99
C CYS A 175 2.15 -4.14 14.20
N TYR A 176 0.98 -4.28 14.78
CA TYR A 176 0.68 -5.30 15.77
C TYR A 176 -0.40 -6.21 15.19
N THR A 177 -0.13 -7.51 15.14
CA THR A 177 -1.06 -8.52 14.64
C THR A 177 -1.42 -9.48 15.76
N LEU A 178 -2.71 -9.70 15.95
CA LEU A 178 -3.24 -10.67 16.89
C LEU A 178 -4.22 -11.57 16.15
N GLN A 179 -3.88 -12.85 16.03
CA GLN A 179 -4.73 -13.87 15.46
C GLN A 179 -5.08 -14.91 16.52
N HIS A 180 -6.37 -15.03 16.79
CA HIS A 180 -6.96 -16.08 17.60
C HIS A 180 -7.50 -17.20 16.71
N GLY A 181 -7.17 -18.43 17.10
CA GLY A 181 -7.56 -19.68 16.45
C GLY A 181 -6.94 -19.96 15.07
N ASN A 182 -7.21 -21.16 14.58
CA ASN A 182 -6.52 -21.79 13.44
C ASN A 182 -7.45 -22.05 12.24
N PHE A 183 -8.61 -21.38 12.21
CA PHE A 183 -9.56 -21.39 11.10
C PHE A 183 -9.90 -22.80 10.58
N ARG A 184 -10.25 -23.70 11.49
CA ARG A 184 -10.53 -25.12 11.25
C ARG A 184 -11.98 -25.49 11.59
N LYS A 185 -12.55 -24.93 12.66
CA LYS A 185 -13.90 -25.22 13.12
C LYS A 185 -14.94 -24.51 12.25
N TYR A 186 -16.18 -24.97 12.34
CA TYR A 186 -17.28 -24.39 11.57
C TYR A 186 -17.68 -22.98 12.03
N TYR A 187 -17.44 -22.60 13.28
CA TYR A 187 -17.87 -21.29 13.79
C TYR A 187 -16.93 -20.77 14.86
N GLY A 188 -16.74 -19.44 14.89
CA GLY A 188 -16.06 -18.72 15.97
C GLY A 188 -14.60 -19.12 16.20
N ASP A 189 -13.93 -19.67 15.21
CA ASP A 189 -12.55 -20.15 15.35
C ASP A 189 -11.55 -19.04 15.04
N LEU A 190 -11.77 -18.29 13.96
CA LEU A 190 -10.85 -17.23 13.54
C LEU A 190 -11.36 -15.86 13.94
N THR A 191 -10.55 -15.16 14.73
CA THR A 191 -10.64 -13.73 14.97
C THR A 191 -9.25 -13.14 14.83
N ARG A 192 -9.07 -12.18 13.94
CA ARG A 192 -7.78 -11.52 13.72
C ARG A 192 -7.95 -10.01 13.73
N VAL A 193 -7.03 -9.34 14.40
CA VAL A 193 -6.96 -7.89 14.51
C VAL A 193 -5.55 -7.48 14.16
N ASP A 194 -5.41 -6.66 13.13
CA ASP A 194 -4.14 -6.03 12.77
C ASP A 194 -4.27 -4.52 12.93
N ALA A 195 -3.35 -3.91 13.67
CA ALA A 195 -3.28 -2.47 13.84
C ALA A 195 -1.91 -1.98 13.34
N ARG A 196 -1.92 -1.15 12.31
CA ARG A 196 -0.72 -0.65 11.64
C ARG A 196 -0.70 0.87 11.63
N LEU A 197 0.34 1.45 12.21
CA LEU A 197 0.64 2.87 12.15
C LEU A 197 1.70 3.12 11.09
N ASP A 198 1.38 3.93 10.09
CA ASP A 198 2.25 4.30 8.97
C ASP A 198 2.60 5.78 9.03
N ILE A 199 3.89 6.08 8.87
CA ILE A 199 4.43 7.42 8.65
C ILE A 199 5.03 7.42 7.24
N SER A 200 4.32 8.03 6.30
CA SER A 200 4.70 8.04 4.88
C SER A 200 5.89 8.96 4.60
N SER A 201 6.05 10.05 5.35
CA SER A 201 7.14 11.02 5.21
C SER A 201 7.61 11.53 6.57
N ALA A 202 8.82 11.14 6.97
CA ALA A 202 9.44 11.62 8.20
C ALA A 202 9.81 13.10 8.09
N SER A 203 10.25 13.54 6.90
CA SER A 203 10.62 14.94 6.69
C SER A 203 9.40 15.88 6.75
N ALA A 204 8.28 15.50 6.15
CA ALA A 204 7.04 16.26 6.23
C ALA A 204 6.45 16.22 7.64
N PHE A 205 6.47 15.06 8.30
CA PHE A 205 6.04 14.92 9.69
C PHE A 205 6.87 15.78 10.66
N ALA A 206 8.20 15.76 10.54
CA ALA A 206 9.09 16.56 11.39
C ALA A 206 8.88 18.07 11.17
N LYS A 207 8.76 18.52 9.91
CA LYS A 207 8.42 19.92 9.60
C LYS A 207 7.12 20.33 10.26
N ARG A 208 6.09 19.47 10.22
CA ARG A 208 4.82 19.74 10.89
C ARG A 208 4.97 19.84 12.40
N VAL A 209 5.62 18.87 13.05
CA VAL A 209 5.81 18.91 14.51
C VAL A 209 6.53 20.18 14.92
N LEU A 210 7.64 20.52 14.23
CA LEU A 210 8.41 21.75 14.48
C LEU A 210 7.61 23.03 14.22
N ASN A 211 6.79 23.08 13.17
CA ASN A 211 5.96 24.24 12.85
C ASN A 211 4.72 24.34 13.75
N GLY A 212 4.17 23.23 14.23
CA GLY A 212 3.06 23.18 15.18
C GLY A 212 3.43 23.74 16.55
N PHE A 213 4.70 23.64 16.95
CA PHE A 213 5.22 24.31 18.15
C PHE A 213 5.48 25.82 17.96
N LYS A 214 5.55 26.30 16.71
CA LYS A 214 5.75 27.71 16.37
C LYS A 214 4.44 28.30 15.84
N SER A 215 3.48 28.56 16.73
CA SER A 215 2.19 29.13 16.35
C SER A 215 2.32 30.50 15.66
N SER A 216 2.08 30.57 14.35
CA SER A 216 1.28 31.63 13.69
C SER A 216 1.26 31.46 12.16
N SER A 217 0.05 31.42 11.61
CA SER A 217 -0.35 31.95 10.31
C SER A 217 0.65 31.86 9.15
N SER A 218 0.76 30.70 8.51
CA SER A 218 1.00 30.70 7.07
C SER A 218 0.15 29.62 6.43
N ASN A 219 -0.65 30.02 5.43
CA ASN A 219 -1.37 29.15 4.52
C ASN A 219 -0.37 28.39 3.63
N VAL A 220 0.53 27.64 4.24
CA VAL A 220 1.38 26.68 3.53
C VAL A 220 0.49 25.49 3.28
N ALA A 221 0.30 25.13 2.00
CA ALA A 221 -0.43 23.93 1.62
C ALA A 221 0.13 22.75 2.43
N GLU A 222 -0.70 22.20 3.32
CA GLU A 222 -0.28 21.09 4.18
C GLU A 222 0.05 19.89 3.30
N ASP A 223 1.27 19.36 3.46
CA ASP A 223 1.67 18.15 2.75
C ASP A 223 0.83 16.98 3.29
N PRO A 224 0.01 16.31 2.45
CA PRO A 224 -0.83 15.19 2.90
C PRO A 224 0.00 14.04 3.48
N ASN A 225 1.28 13.92 3.12
CA ASN A 225 2.19 12.89 3.66
C ASN A 225 2.73 13.23 5.07
N SER A 226 2.45 14.44 5.57
CA SER A 226 2.87 14.88 6.91
C SER A 226 2.05 14.27 8.05
N HIS A 227 0.95 13.58 7.75
CA HIS A 227 0.04 13.00 8.74
C HIS A 227 0.32 11.50 8.91
N PRO A 228 0.42 11.00 10.15
CA PRO A 228 0.46 9.56 10.39
C PRO A 228 -0.91 8.94 10.04
N ARG A 229 -0.88 7.74 9.47
CA ARG A 229 -2.07 6.97 9.11
C ARG A 229 -2.16 5.72 9.96
N LEU A 230 -3.34 5.46 10.52
CA LEU A 230 -3.65 4.25 11.25
C LEU A 230 -4.54 3.36 10.37
N ASN A 231 -4.00 2.21 9.95
CA ASN A 231 -4.72 1.16 9.26
C ASN A 231 -5.15 0.11 10.30
N LEU A 232 -6.45 -0.15 10.40
CA LEU A 232 -7.04 -1.17 11.27
C LEU A 232 -7.72 -2.23 10.42
N ILE A 233 -7.30 -3.47 10.56
CA ILE A 233 -7.91 -4.62 9.90
C ILE A 233 -8.55 -5.49 10.95
N PHE A 234 -9.84 -5.73 10.82
CA PHE A 234 -10.58 -6.71 11.61
C PHE A 234 -11.04 -7.84 10.71
N GLN A 235 -10.76 -9.07 11.10
CA GLN A 235 -11.10 -10.26 10.33
C GLN A 235 -11.76 -11.28 11.25
N GLN A 236 -12.98 -11.69 10.91
CA GLN A 236 -13.80 -12.58 11.72
C GLN A 236 -14.42 -13.67 10.86
N GLN A 237 -14.26 -14.93 11.27
CA GLN A 237 -15.00 -16.03 10.67
C GLN A 237 -16.49 -15.88 10.96
N VAL A 238 -17.29 -15.96 9.89
CA VAL A 238 -18.76 -15.94 9.96
C VAL A 238 -19.28 -17.37 10.09
N ALA A 239 -18.95 -18.22 9.10
CA ALA A 239 -19.40 -19.60 9.05
C ALA A 239 -18.50 -20.44 8.13
N GLY A 240 -18.00 -21.56 8.64
CA GLY A 240 -17.10 -22.48 7.95
C GLY A 240 -15.97 -21.75 7.21
N PRO A 241 -15.88 -21.87 5.88
CA PRO A 241 -14.84 -21.22 5.07
C PRO A 241 -15.05 -19.71 4.85
N ILE A 242 -16.15 -19.13 5.35
CA ILE A 242 -16.51 -17.72 5.11
C ILE A 242 -15.91 -16.83 6.19
N VAL A 243 -15.14 -15.84 5.76
CA VAL A 243 -14.53 -14.83 6.61
C VAL A 243 -14.95 -13.45 6.18
N PHE A 244 -15.43 -12.66 7.12
CA PHE A 244 -15.65 -11.23 6.93
C PHE A 244 -14.40 -10.47 7.36
N ARG A 245 -13.94 -9.56 6.52
CA ARG A 245 -12.81 -8.68 6.82
C ARG A 245 -13.20 -7.23 6.56
N LEU A 246 -12.91 -6.38 7.53
CA LEU A 246 -13.08 -4.95 7.50
C LEU A 246 -11.70 -4.30 7.53
N ASP A 247 -11.40 -3.46 6.56
CA ASP A 247 -10.17 -2.65 6.50
C ASP A 247 -10.57 -1.18 6.66
N SER A 248 -9.96 -0.48 7.61
CA SER A 248 -10.25 0.91 7.94
C SER A 248 -8.97 1.71 7.94
N ARG A 249 -8.90 2.74 7.09
CA ARG A 249 -7.76 3.67 7.04
C ARG A 249 -8.14 5.00 7.67
N ILE A 250 -7.49 5.35 8.77
CA ILE A 250 -7.77 6.56 9.56
C ILE A 250 -6.58 7.51 9.44
N LEU A 251 -6.83 8.74 9.02
CA LEU A 251 -5.85 9.83 9.07
C LEU A 251 -5.85 10.44 10.47
N LEU A 252 -4.69 10.46 11.10
CA LEU A 252 -4.50 11.14 12.37
C LEU A 252 -4.13 12.61 12.09
N ASP A 253 -5.15 13.44 11.89
CA ASP A 253 -4.96 14.89 11.85
C ASP A 253 -5.03 15.46 13.28
N SER A 254 -3.95 16.11 13.71
CA SER A 254 -3.91 16.91 14.94
C SER A 254 -3.80 18.40 14.62
N SER A 255 -4.67 18.93 13.77
CA SER A 255 -4.74 20.38 13.55
C SER A 255 -5.45 21.04 14.74
N THR A 256 -4.74 21.96 15.41
CA THR A 256 -5.23 22.80 16.50
C THR A 256 -6.36 23.70 16.00
N GLY A 257 -7.59 23.18 15.94
CA GLY A 257 -8.74 24.07 15.76
C GLY A 257 -10.08 23.47 15.38
N LYS A 258 -10.18 22.36 14.63
CA LYS A 258 -11.52 21.87 14.20
C LYS A 258 -11.66 20.47 13.58
N ARG A 259 -10.61 19.66 13.41
CA ARG A 259 -10.78 18.30 12.84
C ARG A 259 -9.96 17.27 13.63
N GLY A 260 -10.67 16.33 14.25
CA GLY A 260 -10.09 15.16 14.89
C GLY A 260 -9.74 14.06 13.88
N PRO A 261 -9.47 12.82 14.34
CA PRO A 261 -9.16 11.71 13.43
C PRO A 261 -10.27 11.53 12.41
N HIS A 262 -9.89 11.46 11.13
CA HIS A 262 -10.83 11.37 10.01
C HIS A 262 -10.61 10.06 9.27
N VAL A 263 -11.69 9.36 8.93
CA VAL A 263 -11.59 8.10 8.19
C VAL A 263 -11.39 8.36 6.70
N GLU A 264 -10.22 8.00 6.17
CA GLU A 264 -9.90 8.13 4.76
C GLU A 264 -10.61 7.09 3.90
N ASP A 265 -10.72 5.84 4.35
CA ASP A 265 -11.33 4.78 3.56
C ASP A 265 -11.84 3.64 4.45
N PHE A 266 -12.87 2.96 3.97
CA PHE A 266 -13.41 1.74 4.56
C PHE A 266 -13.62 0.73 3.45
N ILE A 267 -13.08 -0.46 3.62
CA ILE A 267 -13.22 -1.56 2.67
C ILE A 267 -13.84 -2.74 3.41
N TYR A 268 -15.00 -3.17 2.93
CA TYR A 268 -15.65 -4.39 3.36
C TYR A 268 -15.22 -5.51 2.45
N SER A 269 -14.87 -6.66 3.01
CA SER A 269 -14.52 -7.83 2.23
C SER A 269 -15.11 -9.10 2.82
N ILE A 270 -15.56 -9.98 1.93
CA ILE A 270 -16.03 -11.32 2.26
C ILE A 270 -15.13 -12.29 1.49
N THR A 271 -14.52 -13.20 2.22
CA THR A 271 -13.61 -14.21 1.67
C THR A 271 -14.22 -15.59 1.86
N TYR A 272 -14.22 -16.39 0.81
CA TYR A 272 -14.53 -17.81 0.85
C TYR A 272 -13.25 -18.61 0.59
N SER A 273 -12.78 -19.37 1.57
CA SER A 273 -11.56 -20.17 1.45
C SER A 273 -11.86 -21.60 0.99
N PHE A 274 -11.16 -22.06 -0.03
CA PHE A 274 -11.29 -23.40 -0.58
C PHE A 274 -10.32 -24.36 0.12
N ARG A 275 -10.83 -25.11 1.11
CA ARG A 275 -10.03 -26.08 1.88
C ARG A 275 -9.21 -27.07 1.03
N LEU A 276 -9.76 -27.50 -0.11
CA LEU A 276 -9.10 -28.46 -1.01
C LEU A 276 -7.94 -27.85 -1.79
N LEU A 277 -7.89 -26.52 -1.91
CA LEU A 277 -6.88 -25.79 -2.65
C LEU A 277 -5.86 -25.11 -1.71
N GLN A 278 -5.72 -25.60 -0.48
CA GLN A 278 -4.78 -25.14 0.55
C GLN A 278 -4.95 -23.67 0.97
N SER A 279 -4.56 -22.74 0.09
CA SER A 279 -4.60 -21.27 0.26
C SER A 279 -5.53 -20.58 -0.75
N GLY A 280 -6.14 -21.36 -1.66
CA GLY A 280 -7.07 -20.84 -2.67
C GLY A 280 -8.29 -20.18 -2.04
N LYS A 281 -8.66 -18.99 -2.52
CA LYS A 281 -9.80 -18.22 -1.99
C LYS A 281 -10.45 -17.32 -3.03
N ALA A 282 -11.76 -17.11 -2.86
CA ALA A 282 -12.50 -16.06 -3.55
C ALA A 282 -12.71 -14.88 -2.59
N VAL A 283 -12.28 -13.68 -2.99
CA VAL A 283 -12.38 -12.46 -2.20
C VAL A 283 -13.30 -11.49 -2.93
N PHE A 284 -14.37 -11.08 -2.26
CA PHE A 284 -15.27 -10.04 -2.72
C PHE A 284 -15.00 -8.82 -1.86
N TRP A 285 -14.63 -7.70 -2.45
CA TRP A 285 -14.42 -6.46 -1.70
C TRP A 285 -15.23 -5.30 -2.29
N TYR A 286 -15.59 -4.36 -1.41
CA TYR A 286 -16.34 -3.17 -1.73
C TYR A 286 -15.87 -1.99 -0.87
N SER A 287 -15.55 -0.87 -1.51
CA SER A 287 -15.30 0.41 -0.84
C SER A 287 -16.50 1.34 -1.06
N PRO A 288 -17.29 1.65 -0.02
CA PRO A 288 -18.42 2.56 -0.15
C PRO A 288 -18.01 3.98 -0.53
N LYS A 289 -16.82 4.42 -0.06
CA LYS A 289 -16.33 5.76 -0.34
C LYS A 289 -15.99 5.95 -1.82
N ARG A 290 -15.42 4.92 -2.44
CA ARG A 290 -15.09 4.91 -3.87
C ARG A 290 -16.26 4.52 -4.75
N LYS A 291 -17.27 3.84 -4.17
CA LYS A 291 -18.38 3.18 -4.90
C LYS A 291 -17.86 2.13 -5.89
N GLU A 292 -16.78 1.46 -5.52
CA GLU A 292 -16.11 0.44 -6.33
C GLU A 292 -16.10 -0.88 -5.57
N GLY A 293 -16.20 -1.97 -6.31
CA GLY A 293 -16.04 -3.32 -5.78
C GLY A 293 -15.46 -4.24 -6.83
N MET A 294 -14.83 -5.31 -6.37
CA MET A 294 -14.20 -6.30 -7.24
C MET A 294 -14.31 -7.68 -6.62
N VAL A 295 -14.28 -8.68 -7.49
CA VAL A 295 -14.19 -10.08 -7.12
C VAL A 295 -12.85 -10.60 -7.61
N GLU A 296 -12.05 -11.10 -6.69
CA GLU A 296 -10.75 -11.69 -6.96
C GLU A 296 -10.81 -13.18 -6.65
N LEU A 297 -10.46 -14.01 -7.64
CA LEU A 297 -10.23 -15.42 -7.43
C LEU A 297 -8.72 -15.66 -7.35
N ARG A 298 -8.23 -16.09 -6.19
CA ARG A 298 -6.83 -16.42 -5.95
C ARG A 298 -6.70 -17.93 -5.87
N LEU A 299 -6.04 -18.51 -6.87
CA LEU A 299 -5.74 -19.95 -6.96
C LEU A 299 -4.23 -20.12 -6.89
N PHE A 300 -3.76 -21.21 -6.28
CA PHE A 300 -2.33 -21.57 -6.24
C PHE A 300 -1.43 -20.50 -5.59
N GLU A 301 -1.90 -19.87 -4.50
CA GLU A 301 -1.03 -19.07 -3.63
C GLU A 301 -0.12 -20.02 -2.83
N PHE A 302 1.06 -20.32 -3.36
CA PHE A 302 2.11 -21.06 -2.65
C PHE A 302 2.84 -20.17 -1.62
#